data_AF-A0A1S0UG69-F1
#
_entry.id   AF-A0A1S0UG69-F1
#
_cell.length_a   1.000
_cell.length_b   1.000
_cell.length_c   1.000
_cell.angle_alpha   90.00
_cell.angle_beta   90.00
_cell.angle_gamma   90.00
#
_symmetry.space_group_name_H-M   'P 1'
#
loop_
_entity.id
_entity.type
_entity.pdbx_description
1 polymer ?
#
loop_
_entity_poly.entity_id
_entity_poly.type
_entity_poly.pdbx_seq_one_letter_code
_entity_poly.pdbx_strand_id
1 'polypeptide(L)'
;MASFSTEDVAMMDPEKGCAICREFVTATILPRFRRAVDQMLSLPNHYIISALHETVISVENAVSKKVRKIMDGNKHSAEYLRTRILHFAGNILFKSDMEKKIKMLVSNAFKVSFPLYEALQAKESEASACCEALVVMLRETVMHLIDSDSFDVMSVVSQAHNQAVWHIIADMARRKCIMRTEMISLADNTGRYRCITDWTVMIGLSRLKPTKKTLQQAMEKCFITMLAEKIYDLVIVEYPQSSGVIDNLRCCMQNNGGFGRMLLMDILTRDVEQRLLQVGVGTTEILEGYANAVECLRRLDPTCVIMQQICSIIRQYIKQRPDTVRCIITYITGEKREELSEQLAMRKTAFLDEEELVGVNDELVPGSDDTAECSWMDWLPDPPDANPCQSRRYRQNADVFNMLVSVYGSKEIFVKEYRELLAERLTKSWNRDPQFEQRYLELLKLRFSEGELQQCEVMLKDMRDSEHIDRLVDNLLPFPINARIISSFFWPKIENEEFAMPQALMTGLDEYARGFETHKGSRKLEWMSAVGSIELEVELDNVKAVVAVSPAHAAVLSLFTKKETWTVDEMAAELKMDKRNVKKRLEWWQNSGVVYASAVMRCQASY
;
A
#
# COMPACT_ATOMS: atom_id res chain seq x y z
N MET A 1 0.21 11.96 -96.06
CA MET A 1 0.05 10.50 -96.28
C MET A 1 0.67 9.81 -95.09
N ALA A 2 0.06 9.00 -94.25
CA ALA A 2 -1.28 8.50 -93.98
C ALA A 2 -1.12 7.95 -92.53
N SER A 3 -2.08 7.74 -91.65
CA SER A 3 -3.53 7.89 -91.54
C SER A 3 -3.78 7.55 -90.07
N PHE A 4 -4.73 8.23 -89.42
CA PHE A 4 -5.34 7.74 -88.19
C PHE A 4 -5.79 6.29 -88.40
N SER A 5 -5.40 5.38 -87.50
CA SER A 5 -6.06 4.08 -87.34
C SER A 5 -6.51 3.96 -85.89
N THR A 6 -7.66 4.57 -85.63
CA THR A 6 -8.67 4.01 -84.73
C THR A 6 -9.01 2.60 -85.21
N GLU A 7 -8.53 1.58 -84.51
CA GLU A 7 -9.05 0.21 -84.62
C GLU A 7 -9.16 -0.39 -83.22
N ASP A 8 -10.38 -0.26 -82.69
CA ASP A 8 -11.16 -1.27 -81.98
C ASP A 8 -10.53 -1.99 -80.77
N VAL A 9 -10.99 -1.55 -79.59
CA VAL A 9 -10.90 -2.29 -78.32
C VAL A 9 -11.73 -3.56 -78.47
N ALA A 10 -11.09 -4.62 -78.97
CA ALA A 10 -11.67 -5.95 -79.08
C ALA A 10 -12.04 -6.47 -77.68
N MET A 11 -13.26 -7.00 -77.55
CA MET A 11 -13.72 -7.82 -76.43
C MET A 11 -12.60 -8.76 -75.96
N MET A 12 -11.99 -8.45 -74.82
CA MET A 12 -10.96 -9.30 -74.23
C MET A 12 -11.63 -10.41 -73.41
N ASP A 13 -11.16 -11.64 -73.62
CA ASP A 13 -11.41 -12.78 -72.74
C ASP A 13 -11.23 -12.36 -71.26
N PRO A 14 -12.23 -12.59 -70.38
CA PRO A 14 -12.19 -12.19 -68.97
C PRO A 14 -10.91 -12.60 -68.23
N GLU A 15 -10.26 -13.70 -68.62
CA GLU A 15 -9.01 -14.16 -68.01
C GLU A 15 -7.78 -13.32 -68.39
N LYS A 16 -7.69 -12.87 -69.65
CA LYS A 16 -6.64 -11.95 -70.10
C LYS A 16 -6.82 -10.56 -69.49
N GLY A 17 -8.07 -10.10 -69.38
CA GLY A 17 -8.42 -8.87 -68.66
C GLY A 17 -8.03 -8.92 -67.17
N CYS A 18 -8.20 -10.09 -66.53
CA CYS A 18 -7.75 -10.32 -65.15
C CYS A 18 -6.22 -10.14 -65.01
N ALA A 19 -5.43 -10.76 -65.88
CA ALA A 19 -3.97 -10.72 -65.80
C ALA A 19 -3.43 -9.29 -65.90
N ILE A 20 -3.92 -8.51 -66.87
CA ILE A 20 -3.52 -7.10 -67.09
C ILE A 20 -3.89 -6.24 -65.88
N CYS A 21 -5.05 -6.46 -65.28
CA CYS A 21 -5.47 -5.72 -64.09
C CYS A 21 -4.64 -6.10 -62.86
N ARG A 22 -4.27 -7.38 -62.69
CA ARG A 22 -3.41 -7.84 -61.61
C ARG A 22 -2.01 -7.24 -61.71
N GLU A 23 -1.43 -7.21 -62.91
CA GLU A 23 -0.14 -6.56 -63.17
C GLU A 23 -0.17 -5.06 -62.88
N PHE A 24 -1.26 -4.38 -63.25
CA PHE A 24 -1.45 -2.97 -62.91
C PHE A 24 -1.49 -2.73 -61.40
N VAL A 25 -2.18 -3.59 -60.64
CA VAL A 25 -2.22 -3.52 -59.17
C VAL A 25 -0.84 -3.73 -58.56
N THR A 26 -0.08 -4.73 -59.01
CA THR A 26 1.24 -5.05 -58.45
C THR A 26 2.35 -4.07 -58.87
N ALA A 27 2.38 -3.66 -60.14
CA ALA A 27 3.46 -2.82 -60.66
C ALA A 27 3.22 -1.31 -60.44
N THR A 28 1.96 -0.85 -60.42
CA THR A 28 1.64 0.59 -60.36
C THR A 28 1.02 1.02 -59.04
N ILE A 29 0.02 0.29 -58.55
CA ILE A 29 -0.73 0.69 -57.35
C ILE A 29 0.06 0.37 -56.07
N LEU A 30 0.58 -0.85 -55.94
CA LEU A 30 1.27 -1.31 -54.74
C LEU A 30 2.47 -0.42 -54.32
N PRO A 31 3.39 0.01 -55.21
CA PRO A 31 4.51 0.87 -54.81
C PRO A 31 4.05 2.26 -54.34
N ARG A 32 3.01 2.82 -54.98
CA ARG A 32 2.43 4.11 -54.58
C ARG A 32 1.73 4.01 -53.24
N PHE A 33 0.97 2.94 -53.04
CA PHE A 33 0.29 2.64 -51.80
C PHE A 33 1.27 2.45 -50.64
N ARG A 34 2.38 1.74 -50.85
CA ARG A 34 3.46 1.60 -49.83
C ARG A 34 4.00 2.95 -49.38
N ARG A 35 4.34 3.84 -50.32
CA ARG A 35 4.80 5.20 -50.01
C ARG A 35 3.76 6.01 -49.25
N ALA A 36 2.49 5.93 -49.65
CA ALA A 36 1.40 6.64 -48.98
C ALA A 36 1.21 6.14 -47.54
N VAL A 37 1.25 4.83 -47.30
CA VAL A 37 1.18 4.23 -45.96
C VAL A 37 2.33 4.69 -45.08
N ASP A 38 3.56 4.71 -45.61
CA ASP A 38 4.73 5.18 -44.85
C ASP A 38 4.65 6.67 -44.52
N GLN A 39 4.12 7.50 -45.43
CA GLN A 39 3.84 8.91 -45.16
C GLN A 39 2.76 9.08 -44.08
N MET A 40 1.68 8.31 -44.13
CA MET A 40 0.61 8.38 -43.12
C MET A 40 1.08 8.03 -41.72
N LEU A 41 2.02 7.09 -41.58
CA LEU A 41 2.58 6.74 -40.28
C LEU A 41 3.37 7.89 -39.63
N SER A 42 3.79 8.89 -40.42
CA SER A 42 4.45 10.09 -39.93
C SER A 42 3.51 11.28 -39.70
N LEU A 43 2.24 11.19 -40.11
CA LEU A 43 1.27 12.27 -39.96
C LEU A 43 0.71 12.35 -38.53
N PRO A 44 0.30 13.55 -38.08
CA PRO A 44 -0.47 13.72 -36.85
C PRO A 44 -1.80 12.94 -36.88
N ASN A 45 -2.21 12.41 -35.73
CA ASN A 45 -3.38 11.52 -35.59
C ASN A 45 -4.69 12.07 -36.20
N HIS A 46 -4.91 13.38 -36.20
CA HIS A 46 -6.15 13.99 -36.72
C HIS A 46 -6.25 14.00 -38.25
N TYR A 47 -5.14 13.84 -38.99
CA TYR A 47 -5.15 13.73 -40.46
C TYR A 47 -5.24 12.28 -40.96
N ILE A 48 -5.12 11.29 -40.07
CA ILE A 48 -5.07 9.87 -40.45
C ILE A 48 -6.37 9.44 -41.14
N ILE A 49 -7.53 9.92 -40.67
CA ILE A 49 -8.83 9.54 -41.23
C ILE A 49 -8.99 10.04 -42.67
N SER A 50 -8.69 11.30 -42.95
CA SER A 50 -8.80 11.87 -44.30
C SER A 50 -7.79 11.25 -45.26
N ALA A 51 -6.53 11.09 -44.83
CA ALA A 51 -5.49 10.48 -45.65
C ALA A 51 -5.82 9.01 -45.98
N LEU A 52 -6.32 8.24 -45.01
CA LEU A 52 -6.76 6.87 -45.22
C LEU A 52 -7.94 6.80 -46.20
N HIS A 53 -8.93 7.67 -46.03
CA HIS A 53 -10.10 7.75 -46.91
C HIS A 53 -9.72 8.05 -48.36
N GLU A 54 -8.91 9.11 -48.58
CA GLU A 54 -8.46 9.50 -49.91
C GLU A 54 -7.69 8.38 -50.62
N THR A 55 -6.82 7.67 -49.90
CA THR A 55 -6.05 6.57 -50.51
C THR A 55 -6.90 5.36 -50.85
N VAL A 56 -7.81 4.93 -49.97
CA VAL A 56 -8.69 3.78 -50.22
C VAL A 56 -9.59 4.08 -51.43
N ILE A 57 -10.21 5.26 -51.47
CA ILE A 57 -11.04 5.69 -52.60
C ILE A 57 -10.23 5.86 -53.88
N SER A 58 -9.03 6.44 -53.82
CA SER A 58 -8.16 6.60 -54.98
C SER A 58 -7.77 5.24 -55.58
N VAL A 59 -7.51 4.23 -54.75
CA VAL A 59 -7.20 2.87 -55.21
C VAL A 59 -8.42 2.23 -55.86
N GLU A 60 -9.59 2.29 -55.22
CA GLU A 60 -10.83 1.72 -55.78
C GLU A 60 -11.20 2.38 -57.11
N ASN A 61 -11.09 3.70 -57.21
CA ASN A 61 -11.37 4.45 -58.44
C ASN A 61 -10.36 4.14 -59.55
N ALA A 62 -9.07 3.99 -59.22
CA ALA A 62 -8.05 3.63 -60.20
C ALA A 62 -8.29 2.24 -60.79
N VAL A 63 -8.63 1.25 -59.93
CA VAL A 63 -8.99 -0.10 -60.35
C VAL A 63 -10.27 -0.08 -61.21
N SER A 64 -11.32 0.58 -60.74
CA SER A 64 -12.61 0.67 -61.44
C SER A 64 -12.50 1.39 -62.80
N LYS A 65 -11.65 2.42 -62.91
CA LYS A 65 -11.36 3.10 -64.18
C LYS A 65 -10.57 2.21 -65.13
N LYS A 66 -9.63 1.41 -64.64
CA LYS A 66 -8.85 0.47 -65.46
C LYS A 66 -9.72 -0.67 -65.98
N VAL A 67 -10.59 -1.24 -65.14
CA VAL A 67 -11.54 -2.30 -65.52
C VAL A 67 -12.54 -1.80 -66.57
N ARG A 68 -13.11 -0.60 -66.39
CA ARG A 68 -14.02 0.00 -67.40
C ARG A 68 -13.37 0.22 -68.76
N LYS A 69 -12.09 0.58 -68.80
CA LYS A 69 -11.35 0.74 -70.07
C LYS A 69 -11.06 -0.58 -70.79
N ILE A 70 -11.08 -1.71 -70.08
CA ILE A 70 -10.76 -3.03 -70.64
C ILE A 70 -12.03 -3.75 -71.13
N MET A 71 -13.17 -3.49 -70.50
CA MET A 71 -14.44 -4.21 -70.72
C MET A 71 -15.51 -3.38 -71.44
N ASP A 72 -15.11 -2.49 -72.35
CA ASP A 72 -16.03 -1.56 -73.02
C ASP A 72 -17.19 -2.33 -73.70
N GLY A 73 -18.43 -2.04 -73.31
CA GLY A 73 -19.64 -2.64 -73.88
C GLY A 73 -20.34 -3.79 -73.12
N ASN A 74 -19.74 -4.44 -72.10
CA ASN A 74 -20.43 -5.51 -71.32
C ASN A 74 -20.45 -5.25 -69.80
N LYS A 75 -21.58 -4.72 -69.31
CA LYS A 75 -21.73 -4.29 -67.90
C LYS A 75 -21.61 -5.42 -66.88
N HIS A 76 -22.20 -6.59 -67.13
CA HIS A 76 -22.20 -7.69 -66.16
C HIS A 76 -20.81 -8.34 -66.00
N SER A 77 -20.06 -8.51 -67.08
CA SER A 77 -18.70 -9.06 -67.02
C SER A 77 -17.69 -8.05 -66.44
N ALA A 78 -17.92 -6.75 -66.62
CA ALA A 78 -17.10 -5.69 -66.02
C ALA A 78 -17.25 -5.64 -64.49
N GLU A 79 -18.46 -5.84 -63.97
CA GLU A 79 -18.74 -5.86 -62.54
C GLU A 79 -18.12 -7.09 -61.85
N TYR A 80 -18.27 -8.27 -62.45
CA TYR A 80 -17.61 -9.50 -61.98
C TYR A 80 -16.08 -9.38 -61.97
N LEU A 81 -15.50 -8.81 -63.04
CA LEU A 81 -14.04 -8.58 -63.13
C LEU A 81 -13.58 -7.56 -62.08
N ARG A 82 -14.34 -6.48 -61.86
CA ARG A 82 -14.05 -5.46 -60.86
C ARG A 82 -13.95 -6.08 -59.47
N THR A 83 -14.95 -6.85 -59.03
CA THR A 83 -14.95 -7.48 -57.69
C THR A 83 -13.75 -8.40 -57.51
N ARG A 84 -13.47 -9.26 -58.51
CA ARG A 84 -12.34 -10.21 -58.45
C ARG A 84 -10.96 -9.52 -58.40
N ILE A 85 -10.82 -8.36 -59.02
CA ILE A 85 -9.58 -7.56 -58.96
C ILE A 85 -9.50 -6.76 -57.65
N LEU A 86 -10.60 -6.26 -57.12
CA LEU A 86 -10.63 -5.59 -55.81
C LEU A 86 -10.30 -6.56 -54.68
N HIS A 87 -10.78 -7.81 -54.70
CA HIS A 87 -10.35 -8.85 -53.75
C HIS A 87 -8.85 -9.15 -53.84
N PHE A 88 -8.32 -9.24 -55.07
CA PHE A 88 -6.88 -9.43 -55.28
C PHE A 88 -6.06 -8.25 -54.75
N ALA A 89 -6.51 -7.02 -55.02
CA ALA A 89 -5.92 -5.81 -54.46
C ALA A 89 -6.03 -5.78 -52.94
N GLY A 90 -7.16 -6.20 -52.36
CA GLY A 90 -7.39 -6.35 -50.93
C GLY A 90 -6.34 -7.24 -50.27
N ASN A 91 -6.13 -8.44 -50.82
CA ASN A 91 -5.15 -9.39 -50.31
C ASN A 91 -3.71 -8.88 -50.42
N ILE A 92 -3.33 -8.25 -51.54
CA ILE A 92 -1.96 -7.76 -51.73
C ILE A 92 -1.69 -6.50 -50.91
N LEU A 93 -2.60 -5.53 -50.95
CA LEU A 93 -2.38 -4.24 -50.32
C LEU A 93 -2.55 -4.33 -48.80
N PHE A 94 -3.51 -5.12 -48.30
CA PHE A 94 -3.90 -5.07 -46.89
C PHE A 94 -3.57 -6.33 -46.06
N LYS A 95 -3.40 -7.53 -46.66
CA LYS A 95 -3.14 -8.79 -45.92
C LYS A 95 -1.71 -9.33 -46.02
N SER A 96 -0.89 -8.84 -46.95
CA SER A 96 0.50 -9.34 -47.17
C SER A 96 1.52 -8.61 -46.26
N ASP A 97 2.70 -8.24 -46.78
CA ASP A 97 3.79 -7.59 -46.05
C ASP A 97 3.39 -6.31 -45.30
N MET A 98 2.29 -5.66 -45.72
CA MET A 98 1.82 -4.37 -45.19
C MET A 98 0.78 -4.51 -44.08
N GLU A 99 0.33 -5.73 -43.76
CA GLU A 99 -0.77 -5.98 -42.82
C GLU A 99 -0.54 -5.31 -41.46
N LYS A 100 0.67 -5.43 -40.88
CA LYS A 100 0.99 -4.84 -39.58
C LYS A 100 0.89 -3.30 -39.58
N LYS A 101 1.38 -2.64 -40.63
CA LYS A 101 1.36 -1.17 -40.77
C LYS A 101 -0.07 -0.65 -40.94
N ILE A 102 -0.86 -1.36 -41.74
CA ILE A 102 -2.25 -1.02 -42.01
C ILE A 102 -3.13 -1.24 -40.79
N LYS A 103 -2.95 -2.36 -40.06
CA LYS A 103 -3.64 -2.60 -38.78
C LYS A 103 -3.41 -1.44 -37.81
N MET A 104 -2.17 -0.96 -37.73
CA MET A 104 -1.82 0.20 -36.89
C MET A 104 -2.49 1.49 -37.36
N LEU A 105 -2.47 1.81 -38.67
CA LEU A 105 -3.14 3.00 -39.21
C LEU A 105 -4.65 2.98 -39.00
N VAL A 106 -5.29 1.86 -39.34
CA VAL A 106 -6.74 1.67 -39.15
C VAL A 106 -7.10 1.71 -37.67
N SER A 107 -6.29 1.11 -36.79
CA SER A 107 -6.48 1.19 -35.34
C SER A 107 -6.35 2.63 -34.83
N ASN A 108 -5.38 3.40 -35.33
CA ASN A 108 -5.23 4.81 -34.97
C ASN A 108 -6.40 5.66 -35.47
N ALA A 109 -6.91 5.41 -36.68
CA ALA A 109 -8.12 6.05 -37.19
C ALA A 109 -9.34 5.78 -36.29
N PHE A 110 -9.50 4.53 -35.80
CA PHE A 110 -10.54 4.18 -34.84
C PHE A 110 -10.35 4.85 -33.47
N LYS A 111 -9.12 4.94 -32.97
CA LYS A 111 -8.84 5.64 -31.70
C LYS A 111 -9.19 7.12 -31.77
N VAL A 112 -8.98 7.76 -32.91
CA VAL A 112 -9.32 9.18 -33.13
C VAL A 112 -10.82 9.37 -33.30
N SER A 113 -11.53 8.40 -33.89
CA SER A 113 -12.97 8.54 -34.11
C SER A 113 -13.82 8.39 -32.85
N PHE A 114 -13.33 7.69 -31.82
CA PHE A 114 -14.09 7.50 -30.58
C PHE A 114 -14.27 8.81 -29.78
N PRO A 115 -13.24 9.62 -29.49
CA PRO A 115 -13.43 10.93 -28.86
C PRO A 115 -14.29 11.89 -29.69
N LEU A 116 -14.18 11.84 -31.03
CA LEU A 116 -15.05 12.62 -31.92
C LEU A 116 -16.52 12.21 -31.75
N TYR A 117 -16.79 10.91 -31.59
CA TYR A 117 -18.13 10.41 -31.28
C TYR A 117 -18.62 10.84 -29.90
N GLU A 118 -17.77 10.80 -28.86
CA GLU A 118 -18.14 11.30 -27.51
C GLU A 118 -18.52 12.79 -27.56
N ALA A 119 -17.76 13.62 -28.29
CA ALA A 119 -18.05 15.05 -28.46
C ALA A 119 -19.37 15.31 -29.22
N LEU A 120 -19.66 14.52 -30.26
CA LEU A 120 -20.93 14.61 -30.98
C LEU A 120 -22.13 14.23 -30.11
N GLN A 121 -21.97 13.24 -29.23
CA GLN A 121 -23.02 12.84 -28.29
C GLN A 121 -23.26 13.90 -27.19
N ALA A 122 -22.22 14.66 -26.83
CA ALA A 122 -22.28 15.72 -25.83
C ALA A 122 -22.89 17.05 -26.33
N LYS A 123 -23.18 17.18 -27.64
CA LYS A 123 -23.72 18.41 -28.28
C LYS A 123 -22.87 19.68 -28.02
N GLU A 124 -21.54 19.56 -28.00
CA GLU A 124 -20.66 20.74 -27.89
C GLU A 124 -20.66 21.55 -29.21
N SER A 125 -20.97 22.86 -29.11
CA SER A 125 -21.55 23.65 -30.21
C SER A 125 -20.58 24.18 -31.28
N GLU A 126 -19.27 24.05 -31.15
CA GLU A 126 -18.31 24.78 -32.03
C GLU A 126 -17.52 23.89 -33.02
N ALA A 127 -17.47 22.56 -32.85
CA ALA A 127 -16.67 21.66 -33.70
C ALA A 127 -17.48 20.61 -34.50
N SER A 128 -18.82 20.61 -34.38
CA SER A 128 -19.70 19.52 -34.80
C SER A 128 -19.61 19.15 -36.30
N ALA A 129 -19.55 20.12 -37.22
CA ALA A 129 -19.57 19.82 -38.67
C ALA A 129 -18.30 19.12 -39.19
N CYS A 130 -17.12 19.51 -38.68
CA CYS A 130 -15.85 18.87 -39.06
C CYS A 130 -15.74 17.45 -38.48
N CYS A 131 -16.20 17.28 -37.23
CA CYS A 131 -16.26 15.97 -36.58
C CYS A 131 -17.21 15.01 -37.31
N GLU A 132 -18.39 15.49 -37.73
CA GLU A 132 -19.35 14.71 -38.53
C GLU A 132 -18.74 14.28 -39.87
N ALA A 133 -18.08 15.20 -40.59
CA ALA A 133 -17.42 14.88 -41.86
C ALA A 133 -16.36 13.79 -41.70
N LEU A 134 -15.50 13.86 -40.67
CA LEU A 134 -14.48 12.84 -40.40
C LEU A 134 -15.08 11.48 -40.07
N VAL A 135 -16.15 11.46 -39.29
CA VAL A 135 -16.86 10.24 -38.94
C VAL A 135 -17.51 9.59 -40.18
N VAL A 136 -18.12 10.39 -41.06
CA VAL A 136 -18.70 9.92 -42.33
C VAL A 136 -17.60 9.35 -43.24
N MET A 137 -16.49 10.07 -43.43
CA MET A 137 -15.35 9.58 -44.22
C MET A 137 -14.81 8.25 -43.69
N LEU A 138 -14.69 8.10 -42.37
CA LEU A 138 -14.26 6.85 -41.77
C LEU A 138 -15.26 5.72 -42.04
N ARG A 139 -16.57 5.97 -41.86
CA ARG A 139 -17.62 4.98 -42.11
C ARG A 139 -17.62 4.52 -43.57
N GLU A 140 -17.50 5.43 -44.52
CA GLU A 140 -17.39 5.11 -45.94
C GLU A 140 -16.15 4.26 -46.21
N THR A 141 -15.00 4.65 -45.67
CA THR A 141 -13.74 3.90 -45.80
C THR A 141 -13.89 2.48 -45.26
N VAL A 142 -14.51 2.32 -44.08
CA VAL A 142 -14.77 1.01 -43.47
C VAL A 142 -15.69 0.17 -44.34
N MET A 143 -16.75 0.74 -44.90
CA MET A 143 -17.63 0.03 -45.83
C MET A 143 -16.86 -0.47 -47.06
N HIS A 144 -16.04 0.38 -47.71
CA HIS A 144 -15.22 -0.02 -48.86
C HIS A 144 -14.22 -1.14 -48.52
N LEU A 145 -13.67 -1.17 -47.31
CA LEU A 145 -12.73 -2.22 -46.89
C LEU A 145 -13.41 -3.57 -46.59
N ILE A 146 -14.70 -3.56 -46.26
CA ILE A 146 -15.46 -4.72 -45.75
C ILE A 146 -16.38 -5.32 -46.80
N ASP A 147 -16.88 -4.49 -47.70
CA ASP A 147 -17.89 -4.88 -48.68
C ASP A 147 -17.41 -6.07 -49.53
N SER A 148 -18.30 -7.05 -49.70
CA SER A 148 -18.04 -8.25 -50.50
C SER A 148 -17.82 -7.92 -51.97
N ASP A 149 -18.34 -6.79 -52.43
CA ASP A 149 -18.16 -6.30 -53.79
C ASP A 149 -16.94 -5.37 -53.96
N SER A 150 -16.16 -5.16 -52.89
CA SER A 150 -14.93 -4.34 -52.89
C SER A 150 -13.69 -5.11 -52.38
N PHE A 151 -12.96 -4.64 -51.37
CA PHE A 151 -11.65 -5.19 -51.01
C PHE A 151 -11.71 -6.48 -50.14
N ASP A 152 -12.82 -6.76 -49.47
CA ASP A 152 -13.03 -7.91 -48.56
C ASP A 152 -11.86 -8.19 -47.59
N VAL A 153 -11.55 -7.20 -46.74
CA VAL A 153 -10.44 -7.24 -45.77
C VAL A 153 -10.95 -7.24 -44.32
N MET A 154 -12.06 -7.95 -44.08
CA MET A 154 -12.71 -8.03 -42.77
C MET A 154 -11.78 -8.48 -41.63
N SER A 155 -10.85 -9.39 -41.89
CA SER A 155 -9.91 -9.88 -40.87
C SER A 155 -9.01 -8.77 -40.31
N VAL A 156 -8.49 -7.91 -41.19
CA VAL A 156 -7.57 -6.80 -40.83
C VAL A 156 -8.34 -5.71 -40.09
N VAL A 157 -9.53 -5.36 -40.58
CA VAL A 157 -10.39 -4.35 -39.94
C VAL A 157 -10.86 -4.83 -38.56
N SER A 158 -11.23 -6.11 -38.42
CA SER A 158 -11.63 -6.70 -37.14
C SER A 158 -10.50 -6.69 -36.10
N GLN A 159 -9.27 -7.07 -36.49
CA GLN A 159 -8.11 -7.00 -35.60
C GLN A 159 -7.80 -5.56 -35.18
N ALA A 160 -7.84 -4.62 -36.12
CA ALA A 160 -7.59 -3.20 -35.84
C ALA A 160 -8.67 -2.59 -34.92
N HIS A 161 -9.93 -2.96 -35.11
CA HIS A 161 -11.05 -2.57 -34.25
C HIS A 161 -10.89 -3.11 -32.83
N ASN A 162 -10.61 -4.42 -32.67
CA ASN A 162 -10.37 -5.02 -31.36
C ASN A 162 -9.21 -4.34 -30.62
N GLN A 163 -8.11 -4.03 -31.32
CA GLN A 163 -6.99 -3.29 -30.75
C GLN A 163 -7.40 -1.87 -30.33
N ALA A 164 -8.18 -1.17 -31.15
CA ALA A 164 -8.65 0.17 -30.83
C ALA A 164 -9.60 0.16 -29.62
N VAL A 165 -10.54 -0.78 -29.55
CA VAL A 165 -11.46 -0.96 -28.41
C VAL A 165 -10.67 -1.18 -27.11
N TRP A 166 -9.65 -2.03 -27.12
CA TRP A 166 -8.77 -2.22 -25.96
C TRP A 166 -8.09 -0.92 -25.51
N HIS A 167 -7.54 -0.16 -26.46
CA HIS A 167 -6.91 1.13 -26.14
C HIS A 167 -7.90 2.16 -25.61
N ILE A 168 -9.11 2.23 -26.16
CA ILE A 168 -10.18 3.12 -25.70
C ILE A 168 -10.56 2.76 -24.26
N ILE A 169 -10.78 1.47 -23.97
CA ILE A 169 -11.08 0.99 -22.62
C ILE A 169 -9.94 1.34 -21.65
N ALA A 170 -8.69 1.12 -22.06
CA ALA A 170 -7.53 1.44 -21.24
C ALA A 170 -7.42 2.94 -20.95
N ASP A 171 -7.71 3.81 -21.92
CA ASP A 171 -7.73 5.26 -21.74
C ASP A 171 -8.87 5.71 -20.82
N MET A 172 -10.07 5.13 -20.98
CA MET A 172 -11.21 5.39 -20.11
C MET A 172 -10.92 4.96 -18.65
N ALA A 173 -10.28 3.81 -18.47
CA ALA A 173 -9.85 3.33 -17.17
C ALA A 173 -8.79 4.27 -16.56
N ARG A 174 -7.79 4.66 -17.35
CA ARG A 174 -6.73 5.60 -16.93
C ARG A 174 -7.29 6.94 -16.47
N ARG A 175 -8.21 7.54 -17.23
CA ARG A 175 -8.88 8.81 -16.86
C ARG A 175 -9.59 8.72 -15.51
N LYS A 176 -10.22 7.58 -15.22
CA LYS A 176 -10.87 7.33 -13.91
C LYS A 176 -9.86 7.13 -12.77
N CYS A 177 -8.79 6.38 -13.00
CA CYS A 177 -7.77 6.09 -11.99
C CYS A 177 -6.85 7.29 -11.65
N ILE A 178 -6.96 8.41 -12.38
CA ILE A 178 -6.27 9.67 -12.06
C ILE A 178 -7.03 10.48 -10.99
N MET A 179 -8.33 10.24 -10.82
CA MET A 179 -9.13 10.93 -9.79
C MET A 179 -8.68 10.53 -8.38
N ARG A 180 -8.99 11.37 -7.39
CA ARG A 180 -8.74 11.05 -5.96
C ARG A 180 -9.36 9.70 -5.61
N THR A 181 -8.68 8.91 -4.78
CA THR A 181 -9.03 7.54 -4.39
C THR A 181 -10.48 7.42 -3.90
N GLU A 182 -10.98 8.40 -3.15
CA GLU A 182 -12.37 8.45 -2.65
C GLU A 182 -13.44 8.57 -3.75
N MET A 183 -13.08 9.02 -4.95
CA MET A 183 -14.01 9.25 -6.07
C MET A 183 -13.99 8.13 -7.12
N ILE A 184 -13.15 7.10 -6.95
CA ILE A 184 -13.06 5.98 -7.90
C ILE A 184 -14.27 5.06 -7.69
N SER A 185 -15.37 5.37 -8.37
CA SER A 185 -16.52 4.47 -8.49
C SER A 185 -16.38 3.58 -9.72
N LEU A 186 -16.26 2.27 -9.46
CA LEU A 186 -16.40 1.22 -10.47
C LEU A 186 -17.87 0.83 -10.70
N ALA A 187 -18.79 1.35 -9.88
CA ALA A 187 -20.22 1.14 -10.03
C ALA A 187 -20.78 1.94 -11.23
N ASP A 188 -21.55 1.23 -12.06
CA ASP A 188 -22.25 1.70 -13.26
C ASP A 188 -21.38 2.27 -14.40
N ASN A 189 -20.72 1.37 -15.12
CA ASN A 189 -20.15 1.64 -16.44
C ASN A 189 -21.12 1.29 -17.59
N THR A 190 -22.40 1.05 -17.30
CA THR A 190 -23.36 0.55 -18.29
C THR A 190 -23.57 1.54 -19.44
N GLY A 191 -23.62 2.84 -19.14
CA GLY A 191 -23.66 3.91 -20.15
C GLY A 191 -22.41 3.94 -21.03
N ARG A 192 -21.23 3.70 -20.44
CA ARG A 192 -19.93 3.69 -21.16
C ARG A 192 -19.80 2.50 -22.09
N TYR A 193 -20.23 1.30 -21.65
CA TYR A 193 -20.28 0.13 -22.53
C TYR A 193 -21.22 0.36 -23.70
N ARG A 194 -22.38 1.00 -23.46
CA ARG A 194 -23.32 1.37 -24.51
C ARG A 194 -22.70 2.34 -25.52
N CYS A 195 -21.94 3.33 -25.06
CA CYS A 195 -21.24 4.27 -25.96
C CYS A 195 -20.27 3.55 -26.91
N ILE A 196 -19.49 2.57 -26.42
CA ILE A 196 -18.58 1.77 -27.27
C ILE A 196 -19.36 0.91 -28.27
N THR A 197 -20.48 0.31 -27.85
CA THR A 197 -21.31 -0.50 -28.76
C THR A 197 -21.98 0.36 -29.84
N ASP A 198 -22.44 1.54 -29.48
CA ASP A 198 -23.11 2.48 -30.38
C ASP A 198 -22.12 3.10 -31.37
N TRP A 199 -20.92 3.47 -30.88
CA TRP A 199 -19.80 3.87 -31.75
C TRP A 199 -19.44 2.78 -32.76
N THR A 200 -19.38 1.51 -32.33
CA THR A 200 -19.08 0.38 -33.22
C THR A 200 -20.14 0.20 -34.31
N VAL A 201 -21.42 0.50 -34.01
CA VAL A 201 -22.50 0.53 -35.00
C VAL A 201 -22.31 1.68 -35.98
N MET A 202 -22.02 2.86 -35.45
CA MET A 202 -21.89 4.09 -36.21
C MET A 202 -20.78 3.98 -37.27
N ILE A 203 -19.61 3.41 -36.93
CA ILE A 203 -18.50 3.20 -37.88
C ILE A 203 -18.76 2.10 -38.93
N GLY A 204 -19.91 1.42 -38.89
CA GLY A 204 -20.31 0.41 -39.88
C GLY A 204 -20.00 -1.05 -39.49
N LEU A 205 -19.51 -1.30 -38.27
CA LEU A 205 -19.10 -2.62 -37.79
C LEU A 205 -20.18 -3.34 -36.97
N SER A 206 -21.41 -3.35 -37.47
CA SER A 206 -22.57 -3.93 -36.75
C SER A 206 -22.44 -5.42 -36.42
N ARG A 207 -21.64 -6.17 -37.20
CA ARG A 207 -21.35 -7.61 -36.99
C ARG A 207 -20.29 -7.87 -35.91
N LEU A 208 -19.48 -6.87 -35.55
CA LEU A 208 -18.38 -6.97 -34.59
C LEU A 208 -18.70 -6.30 -33.25
N LYS A 209 -19.99 -6.20 -32.90
CA LYS A 209 -20.40 -5.60 -31.62
C LYS A 209 -19.76 -6.36 -30.47
N PRO A 210 -18.93 -5.70 -29.65
CA PRO A 210 -18.38 -6.35 -28.47
C PRO A 210 -19.53 -6.59 -27.48
N THR A 211 -19.55 -7.79 -26.87
CA THR A 211 -20.57 -8.10 -25.87
C THR A 211 -20.37 -7.28 -24.60
N LYS A 212 -21.45 -7.00 -23.86
CA LYS A 212 -21.36 -6.30 -22.57
C LYS A 212 -20.39 -7.02 -21.61
N LYS A 213 -20.41 -8.36 -21.58
CA LYS A 213 -19.55 -9.19 -20.72
C LYS A 213 -18.07 -9.04 -21.09
N THR A 214 -17.72 -9.07 -22.38
CA THR A 214 -16.33 -8.91 -22.83
C THR A 214 -15.79 -7.51 -22.57
N LEU A 215 -16.62 -6.47 -22.75
CA LEU A 215 -16.25 -5.09 -22.40
C LEU A 215 -16.04 -4.91 -20.90
N GLN A 216 -16.93 -5.50 -20.09
CA GLN A 216 -16.81 -5.45 -18.64
C GLN A 216 -15.52 -6.13 -18.16
N GLN A 217 -15.24 -7.35 -18.61
CA GLN A 217 -14.00 -8.06 -18.24
C GLN A 217 -12.75 -7.30 -18.71
N ALA A 218 -12.77 -6.72 -19.90
CA ALA A 218 -11.65 -5.92 -20.40
C ALA A 218 -11.40 -4.68 -19.54
N MET A 219 -12.47 -3.99 -19.16
CA MET A 219 -12.40 -2.79 -18.32
C MET A 219 -11.93 -3.11 -16.91
N GLU A 220 -12.46 -4.16 -16.29
CA GLU A 220 -12.02 -4.66 -14.98
C GLU A 220 -10.55 -5.07 -15.00
N LYS A 221 -10.08 -5.77 -16.04
CA LYS A 221 -8.65 -6.12 -16.19
C LYS A 221 -7.76 -4.89 -16.32
N CYS A 222 -8.17 -3.88 -17.09
CA CYS A 222 -7.44 -2.62 -17.19
C CYS A 222 -7.40 -1.88 -15.84
N PHE A 223 -8.50 -1.87 -15.09
CA PHE A 223 -8.52 -1.29 -13.75
C PHE A 223 -7.55 -2.00 -12.81
N ILE A 224 -7.55 -3.33 -12.81
CA ILE A 224 -6.61 -4.11 -12.00
C ILE A 224 -5.17 -3.74 -12.35
N THR A 225 -4.80 -3.68 -13.63
CA THR A 225 -3.42 -3.33 -14.02
C THR A 225 -3.03 -1.91 -13.62
N MET A 226 -3.94 -0.93 -13.77
CA MET A 226 -3.65 0.48 -13.44
C MET A 226 -3.60 0.71 -11.93
N LEU A 227 -4.48 0.08 -11.16
CA LEU A 227 -4.49 0.17 -9.70
C LEU A 227 -3.33 -0.63 -9.09
N ALA A 228 -2.86 -1.68 -9.76
CA ALA A 228 -1.68 -2.42 -9.33
C ALA A 228 -0.42 -1.55 -9.28
N GLU A 229 -0.26 -0.60 -10.21
CA GLU A 229 0.86 0.36 -10.18
C GLU A 229 0.81 1.32 -8.97
N LYS A 230 -0.36 1.52 -8.37
CA LYS A 230 -0.58 2.40 -7.20
C LYS A 230 -0.84 1.62 -5.91
N ILE A 231 -0.64 0.30 -5.92
CA ILE A 231 -1.10 -0.58 -4.83
C ILE A 231 -0.43 -0.23 -3.49
N TYR A 232 0.84 0.18 -3.51
CA TYR A 232 1.56 0.60 -2.30
C TYR A 232 0.85 1.77 -1.62
N ASP A 233 0.52 2.82 -2.37
CA ASP A 233 -0.10 4.02 -1.81
C ASP A 233 -1.51 3.70 -1.28
N LEU A 234 -2.27 2.89 -2.00
CA LEU A 234 -3.60 2.44 -1.58
C LEU A 234 -3.57 1.61 -0.29
N VAL A 235 -2.60 0.69 -0.16
CA VAL A 235 -2.55 -0.29 0.94
C VAL A 235 -1.87 0.28 2.19
N ILE A 236 -0.75 1.01 2.03
CA ILE A 236 0.11 1.39 3.15
C ILE A 236 -0.14 2.84 3.58
N VAL A 237 -0.32 3.77 2.63
CA VAL A 237 -0.33 5.21 2.90
C VAL A 237 -1.76 5.74 3.11
N GLU A 238 -2.70 5.38 2.23
CA GLU A 238 -4.05 5.95 2.19
C GLU A 238 -5.09 5.15 2.98
N TYR A 239 -4.74 3.97 3.50
CA TYR A 239 -5.65 3.18 4.33
C TYR A 239 -5.87 3.88 5.68
N PRO A 240 -7.11 4.08 6.16
CA PRO A 240 -8.37 3.39 5.79
C PRO A 240 -9.23 4.07 4.72
N GLN A 241 -8.86 5.26 4.24
CA GLN A 241 -9.64 6.05 3.27
C GLN A 241 -9.78 5.31 1.92
N SER A 242 -8.79 4.49 1.56
CA SER A 242 -8.78 3.68 0.34
C SER A 242 -9.70 2.45 0.35
N SER A 243 -10.37 2.14 1.47
CA SER A 243 -11.15 0.90 1.67
C SER A 243 -12.17 0.61 0.56
N GLY A 244 -12.90 1.62 0.11
CA GLY A 244 -13.88 1.47 -0.99
C GLY A 244 -13.24 1.07 -2.32
N VAL A 245 -12.03 1.54 -2.62
CA VAL A 245 -11.30 1.17 -3.84
C VAL A 245 -10.77 -0.26 -3.74
N ILE A 246 -10.35 -0.67 -2.55
CA ILE A 246 -9.87 -2.03 -2.27
C ILE A 246 -11.00 -3.06 -2.43
N ASP A 247 -12.21 -2.77 -1.92
CA ASP A 247 -13.36 -3.65 -2.11
C ASP A 247 -13.77 -3.75 -3.59
N ASN A 248 -13.71 -2.63 -4.32
CA ASN A 248 -13.91 -2.60 -5.76
C ASN A 248 -12.85 -3.43 -6.52
N LEU A 249 -11.58 -3.34 -6.12
CA LEU A 249 -10.49 -4.13 -6.70
C LEU A 249 -10.69 -5.63 -6.43
N ARG A 250 -11.09 -6.01 -5.20
CA ARG A 250 -11.47 -7.39 -4.85
C ARG A 250 -12.53 -7.93 -5.80
N CYS A 251 -13.64 -7.20 -5.98
CA CYS A 251 -14.72 -7.62 -6.86
C CYS A 251 -14.24 -7.79 -8.32
N CYS A 252 -13.42 -6.87 -8.82
CA CYS A 252 -12.85 -6.99 -10.16
C CYS A 252 -11.97 -8.24 -10.31
N MET A 253 -11.15 -8.55 -9.31
CA MET A 253 -10.28 -9.73 -9.33
C MET A 253 -11.10 -11.02 -9.30
N GLN A 254 -12.14 -11.10 -8.46
CA GLN A 254 -13.04 -12.25 -8.36
C GLN A 254 -13.79 -12.50 -9.69
N ASN A 255 -14.31 -11.45 -10.32
CA ASN A 255 -15.02 -11.55 -11.61
C ASN A 255 -14.13 -12.05 -12.77
N ASN A 256 -12.81 -11.86 -12.66
CA ASN A 256 -11.84 -12.22 -13.69
C ASN A 256 -11.01 -13.46 -13.33
N GLY A 257 -11.51 -14.33 -12.43
CA GLY A 257 -10.85 -15.59 -12.08
C GLY A 257 -9.49 -15.41 -11.42
N GLY A 258 -9.31 -14.35 -10.63
CA GLY A 258 -8.04 -14.06 -9.95
C GLY A 258 -6.99 -13.35 -10.82
N PHE A 259 -7.38 -12.77 -11.95
CA PHE A 259 -6.47 -11.98 -12.78
C PHE A 259 -5.81 -10.86 -11.96
N GLY A 260 -4.49 -10.73 -12.09
CA GLY A 260 -3.70 -9.67 -11.47
C GLY A 260 -3.20 -9.96 -10.04
N ARG A 261 -3.53 -11.11 -9.42
CA ARG A 261 -2.99 -11.49 -8.11
C ARG A 261 -1.46 -11.47 -8.07
N MET A 262 -0.81 -12.19 -9.00
CA MET A 262 0.65 -12.22 -9.12
C MET A 262 1.24 -10.85 -9.42
N LEU A 263 0.62 -10.10 -10.35
CA LEU A 263 1.06 -8.75 -10.70
C LEU A 263 1.05 -7.81 -9.48
N LEU A 264 -0.03 -7.84 -8.70
CA LEU A 264 -0.17 -7.06 -7.47
C LEU A 264 0.88 -7.47 -6.45
N MET A 265 1.12 -8.76 -6.28
CA MET A 265 2.12 -9.29 -5.36
C MET A 265 3.53 -8.85 -5.74
N ASP A 266 3.92 -8.97 -7.02
CA ASP A 266 5.25 -8.60 -7.50
C ASP A 266 5.51 -7.09 -7.36
N ILE A 267 4.53 -6.26 -7.78
CA ILE A 267 4.64 -4.80 -7.67
C ILE A 267 4.69 -4.37 -6.20
N LEU A 268 3.78 -4.88 -5.37
CA LEU A 268 3.74 -4.52 -3.96
C LEU A 268 5.01 -4.97 -3.23
N THR A 269 5.54 -6.16 -3.53
CA THR A 269 6.80 -6.65 -2.98
C THR A 269 7.93 -5.69 -3.29
N ARG A 270 8.11 -5.35 -4.58
CA ARG A 270 9.13 -4.41 -5.03
C ARG A 270 9.00 -3.05 -4.35
N ASP A 271 7.79 -2.51 -4.28
CA ASP A 271 7.56 -1.18 -3.74
C ASP A 271 7.72 -1.14 -2.21
N VAL A 272 7.35 -2.21 -1.49
CA VAL A 272 7.60 -2.37 -0.05
C VAL A 272 9.10 -2.39 0.24
N GLU A 273 9.87 -3.19 -0.50
CA GLU A 273 11.34 -3.23 -0.35
C GLU A 273 11.99 -1.89 -0.68
N GLN A 274 11.52 -1.21 -1.72
CA GLN A 274 12.10 0.05 -2.18
C GLN A 274 11.68 1.27 -1.38
N ARG A 275 10.50 1.29 -0.73
CA ARG A 275 9.95 2.49 -0.09
C ARG A 275 9.80 2.35 1.42
N LEU A 276 9.32 1.21 1.92
CA LEU A 276 9.05 1.00 3.35
C LEU A 276 10.26 0.42 4.08
N LEU A 277 10.93 -0.57 3.49
CA LEU A 277 12.01 -1.33 4.13
C LEU A 277 13.38 -0.66 3.96
N GLN A 278 13.43 0.66 4.16
CA GLN A 278 14.67 1.43 4.13
C GLN A 278 15.19 1.71 5.54
N VAL A 279 16.52 1.83 5.67
CA VAL A 279 17.18 2.14 6.95
C VAL A 279 16.76 3.51 7.50
N GLY A 280 16.40 4.46 6.63
CA GLY A 280 15.96 5.81 7.03
C GLY A 280 14.54 5.88 7.61
N VAL A 281 13.71 4.85 7.41
CA VAL A 281 12.31 4.82 7.89
C VAL A 281 12.29 4.33 9.34
N GLY A 282 11.61 5.06 10.22
CA GLY A 282 11.51 4.72 11.64
C GLY A 282 10.74 3.42 11.88
N THR A 283 11.11 2.66 12.91
CA THR A 283 10.47 1.35 13.20
C THR A 283 8.97 1.50 13.46
N THR A 284 8.53 2.61 14.06
CA THR A 284 7.10 2.91 14.27
C THR A 284 6.32 3.07 12.97
N GLU A 285 6.89 3.75 11.97
CA GLU A 285 6.25 3.95 10.65
C GLU A 285 6.12 2.62 9.89
N ILE A 286 7.13 1.75 10.00
CA ILE A 286 7.07 0.41 9.40
C ILE A 286 5.96 -0.42 10.07
N LEU A 287 5.79 -0.32 11.38
CA LEU A 287 4.74 -1.03 12.11
C LEU A 287 3.33 -0.52 11.78
N GLU A 288 3.17 0.79 11.58
CA GLU A 288 1.92 1.37 11.07
C GLU A 288 1.60 0.85 9.67
N GLY A 289 2.58 0.88 8.76
CA GLY A 289 2.44 0.32 7.42
C GLY A 289 2.14 -1.18 7.42
N TYR A 290 2.73 -1.95 8.35
CA TYR A 290 2.46 -3.37 8.54
C TYR A 290 1.02 -3.62 9.01
N ALA A 291 0.53 -2.84 9.99
CA ALA A 291 -0.84 -2.95 10.47
C ALA A 291 -1.85 -2.63 9.36
N ASN A 292 -1.63 -1.54 8.63
CA ASN A 292 -2.44 -1.16 7.48
C ASN A 292 -2.43 -2.23 6.39
N ALA A 293 -1.27 -2.80 6.08
CA ALA A 293 -1.13 -3.88 5.10
C ALA A 293 -1.90 -5.14 5.53
N VAL A 294 -1.84 -5.54 6.80
CA VAL A 294 -2.58 -6.70 7.31
C VAL A 294 -4.09 -6.52 7.14
N GLU A 295 -4.63 -5.36 7.53
CA GLU A 295 -6.07 -5.12 7.45
C GLU A 295 -6.55 -4.92 6.01
N CYS A 296 -5.81 -4.13 5.23
CA CYS A 296 -6.14 -3.83 3.85
C CYS A 296 -6.01 -5.06 2.93
N LEU A 297 -4.94 -5.87 3.07
CA LEU A 297 -4.74 -7.05 2.22
C LEU A 297 -5.67 -8.20 2.58
N ARG A 298 -6.07 -8.33 3.86
CA ARG A 298 -7.14 -9.26 4.27
C ARG A 298 -8.45 -8.90 3.59
N ARG A 299 -8.74 -7.60 3.49
CA ARG A 299 -9.86 -7.13 2.67
C ARG A 299 -9.58 -7.47 1.22
N LEU A 300 -8.48 -7.08 0.60
CA LEU A 300 -8.27 -7.31 -0.83
C LEU A 300 -8.41 -8.79 -1.26
N ASP A 301 -7.83 -9.70 -0.49
CA ASP A 301 -7.74 -11.13 -0.78
C ASP A 301 -8.26 -11.99 0.39
N PRO A 302 -9.47 -12.57 0.30
CA PRO A 302 -10.01 -13.45 1.33
C PRO A 302 -9.18 -14.71 1.60
N THR A 303 -8.34 -15.14 0.65
CA THR A 303 -7.44 -16.30 0.84
C THR A 303 -6.20 -15.95 1.68
N CYS A 304 -5.96 -14.66 1.91
CA CYS A 304 -4.87 -14.11 2.72
C CYS A 304 -3.45 -14.53 2.27
N VAL A 305 -3.29 -15.03 1.03
CA VAL A 305 -1.99 -15.46 0.47
C VAL A 305 -1.09 -14.27 0.22
N ILE A 306 -1.62 -13.23 -0.45
CA ILE A 306 -0.87 -11.99 -0.73
C ILE A 306 -0.44 -11.32 0.57
N MET A 307 -1.34 -11.29 1.56
CA MET A 307 -1.05 -10.76 2.90
C MET A 307 0.12 -11.50 3.54
N GLN A 308 0.09 -12.83 3.58
CA GLN A 308 1.16 -13.60 4.22
C GLN A 308 2.51 -13.36 3.57
N GLN A 309 2.58 -13.33 2.23
CA GLN A 309 3.82 -13.12 1.49
C GLN A 309 4.41 -11.72 1.73
N ILE A 310 3.60 -10.67 1.64
CA ILE A 310 4.08 -9.30 1.89
C ILE A 310 4.49 -9.14 3.36
N CYS A 311 3.67 -9.67 4.27
CA CYS A 311 3.95 -9.56 5.69
C CYS A 311 5.21 -10.37 6.08
N SER A 312 5.50 -11.52 5.46
CA SER A 312 6.71 -12.30 5.77
C SER A 312 7.98 -11.53 5.44
N ILE A 313 8.00 -10.81 4.31
CA ILE A 313 9.11 -9.94 3.90
C ILE A 313 9.31 -8.81 4.91
N ILE A 314 8.22 -8.13 5.31
CA ILE A 314 8.27 -7.08 6.32
C ILE A 314 8.74 -7.64 7.67
N ARG A 315 8.22 -8.80 8.10
CA ARG A 315 8.63 -9.48 9.35
C ARG A 315 10.13 -9.80 9.35
N GLN A 316 10.66 -10.35 8.26
CA GLN A 316 12.08 -10.72 8.16
C GLN A 316 13.00 -9.51 8.29
N TYR A 317 12.56 -8.36 7.77
CA TYR A 317 13.30 -7.10 7.90
C TYR A 317 13.22 -6.52 9.32
N ILE A 318 12.01 -6.41 9.89
CA ILE A 318 11.79 -5.84 11.23
C ILE A 318 12.50 -6.67 12.32
N LYS A 319 12.55 -8.01 12.18
CA LYS A 319 13.28 -8.91 13.10
C LYS A 319 14.76 -8.55 13.26
N GLN A 320 15.37 -7.87 12.29
CA GLN A 320 16.80 -7.49 12.34
C GLN A 320 17.06 -6.22 13.15
N ARG A 321 16.02 -5.42 13.43
CA ARG A 321 16.16 -4.16 14.19
C ARG A 321 16.11 -4.42 15.70
N PRO A 322 17.04 -3.85 16.49
CA PRO A 322 17.14 -4.12 17.93
C PRO A 322 16.02 -3.48 18.75
N ASP A 323 15.44 -2.38 18.28
CA ASP A 323 14.38 -1.60 18.95
C ASP A 323 12.97 -2.14 18.68
N THR A 324 12.82 -3.09 17.76
CA THR A 324 11.56 -3.67 17.30
C THR A 324 10.64 -4.07 18.43
N VAL A 325 11.12 -4.84 19.40
CA VAL A 325 10.24 -5.43 20.42
C VAL A 325 9.59 -4.36 21.27
N ARG A 326 10.40 -3.41 21.70
CA ARG A 326 9.95 -2.28 22.51
C ARG A 326 9.00 -1.37 21.73
N CYS A 327 9.27 -1.14 20.44
CA CYS A 327 8.38 -0.37 19.56
C CYS A 327 7.02 -1.04 19.39
N ILE A 328 6.97 -2.35 19.15
CA ILE A 328 5.69 -3.07 18.97
C ILE A 328 4.89 -3.09 20.28
N ILE A 329 5.52 -3.37 21.42
CA ILE A 329 4.84 -3.33 22.72
C ILE A 329 4.29 -1.94 22.98
N THR A 330 5.07 -0.90 22.70
CA THR A 330 4.63 0.49 22.82
C THR A 330 3.48 0.81 21.86
N TYR A 331 3.50 0.27 20.65
CA TYR A 331 2.45 0.41 19.66
C TYR A 331 1.14 -0.26 20.10
N ILE A 332 1.20 -1.50 20.60
CA ILE A 332 0.04 -2.24 21.11
C ILE A 332 -0.56 -1.57 22.34
N THR A 333 0.30 -1.07 23.24
CA THR A 333 -0.09 -0.45 24.53
C THR A 333 -0.22 1.08 24.45
N GLY A 334 -0.34 1.64 23.24
CA GLY A 334 -0.43 3.08 23.02
C GLY A 334 -1.87 3.61 23.21
N GLU A 335 -1.99 4.75 23.89
CA GLU A 335 -3.28 5.41 24.25
C GLU A 335 -4.19 5.76 23.06
N LYS A 336 -3.67 5.78 21.82
CA LYS A 336 -4.38 6.28 20.63
C LYS A 336 -5.07 5.21 19.76
N ARG A 337 -5.19 3.96 20.22
CA ARG A 337 -5.69 2.85 19.37
C ARG A 337 -6.81 2.04 20.03
N GLU A 338 -8.01 2.63 20.11
CA GLU A 338 -9.23 1.92 20.52
C GLU A 338 -9.58 0.78 19.54
N GLU A 339 -9.32 0.94 18.23
CA GLU A 339 -9.56 -0.08 17.19
C GLU A 339 -8.81 -1.39 17.44
N LEU A 340 -7.54 -1.32 17.89
CA LEU A 340 -6.77 -2.52 18.26
C LEU A 340 -7.32 -3.17 19.53
N SER A 341 -7.85 -2.37 20.46
CA SER A 341 -8.50 -2.88 21.67
C SER A 341 -9.81 -3.63 21.35
N GLU A 342 -10.55 -3.16 20.34
CA GLU A 342 -11.75 -3.84 19.84
C GLU A 342 -11.39 -5.15 19.12
N GLN A 343 -10.34 -5.17 18.29
CA GLN A 343 -9.84 -6.40 17.64
C GLN A 343 -9.37 -7.45 18.67
N LEU A 344 -8.68 -6.99 19.73
CA LEU A 344 -8.27 -7.82 20.86
C LEU A 344 -9.48 -8.43 21.60
N ALA A 345 -10.57 -7.67 21.75
CA ALA A 345 -11.79 -8.13 22.41
C ALA A 345 -12.68 -9.03 21.53
N MET A 346 -12.72 -8.79 20.22
CA MET A 346 -13.62 -9.45 19.26
C MET A 346 -13.16 -10.85 18.86
N ARG A 347 -11.85 -11.08 18.75
CA ARG A 347 -11.30 -12.38 18.34
C ARG A 347 -10.57 -13.03 19.50
N LYS A 348 -11.08 -14.19 19.94
CA LYS A 348 -10.43 -15.07 20.93
C LYS A 348 -9.52 -16.12 20.28
N THR A 349 -8.96 -15.83 19.11
CA THR A 349 -8.05 -16.78 18.47
C THR A 349 -6.76 -16.81 19.28
N ALA A 350 -6.45 -17.97 19.85
CA ALA A 350 -5.22 -18.20 20.58
C ALA A 350 -4.01 -17.82 19.72
N PHE A 351 -2.96 -17.29 20.35
CA PHE A 351 -1.71 -17.07 19.65
C PHE A 351 -1.13 -18.41 19.18
N LEU A 352 -0.83 -18.48 17.88
CA LEU A 352 -0.20 -19.63 17.24
C LEU A 352 1.11 -19.16 16.60
N ASP A 353 2.20 -19.87 16.87
CA ASP A 353 3.48 -19.60 16.22
C ASP A 353 3.48 -20.16 14.79
N GLU A 354 4.02 -19.40 13.83
CA GLU A 354 4.12 -19.82 12.43
C GLU A 354 5.05 -21.04 12.30
N GLU A 355 6.10 -21.10 13.12
CA GLU A 355 7.10 -22.18 13.09
C GLU A 355 6.56 -23.50 13.66
N GLU A 356 5.70 -23.44 14.67
CA GLU A 356 5.03 -24.62 15.26
C GLU A 356 3.97 -25.22 14.34
N LEU A 357 3.48 -24.47 13.36
CA LEU A 357 2.41 -24.88 12.44
C LEU A 357 2.93 -25.43 11.10
N VAL A 358 4.24 -25.40 10.84
CA VAL A 358 4.80 -25.89 9.57
C VAL A 358 4.56 -27.40 9.47
N GLY A 359 3.79 -27.82 8.46
CA GLY A 359 3.47 -29.24 8.22
C GLY A 359 2.42 -29.82 9.16
N VAL A 360 1.80 -29.01 10.02
CA VAL A 360 0.66 -29.42 10.84
C VAL A 360 -0.60 -29.41 9.99
N ASN A 361 -1.44 -30.46 10.12
CA ASN A 361 -2.74 -30.48 9.46
C ASN A 361 -3.63 -29.37 10.01
N ASP A 362 -4.23 -28.58 9.12
CA ASP A 362 -5.08 -27.43 9.46
C ASP A 362 -6.28 -27.80 10.35
N GLU A 363 -6.74 -29.05 10.30
CA GLU A 363 -7.82 -29.57 11.15
C GLU A 363 -7.41 -29.77 12.62
N LEU A 364 -6.10 -29.80 12.91
CA LEU A 364 -5.56 -30.00 14.25
C LEU A 364 -5.18 -28.68 14.94
N VAL A 365 -5.41 -27.53 14.28
CA VAL A 365 -5.06 -26.20 14.79
C VAL A 365 -6.10 -25.74 15.83
N PRO A 366 -5.72 -25.49 17.10
CA PRO A 366 -6.64 -25.07 18.16
C PRO A 366 -7.30 -23.71 17.87
N GLY A 367 -8.59 -23.58 18.16
CA GLY A 367 -9.40 -22.40 17.81
C GLY A 367 -10.39 -22.66 16.67
N SER A 368 -10.60 -23.94 16.32
CA SER A 368 -11.82 -24.35 15.63
C SER A 368 -13.00 -23.89 16.47
N ASP A 369 -13.81 -23.01 15.90
CA ASP A 369 -15.19 -22.90 16.34
C ASP A 369 -15.84 -24.24 15.94
N ASP A 370 -15.72 -25.24 16.82
CA ASP A 370 -16.43 -26.53 16.72
C ASP A 370 -17.97 -26.32 16.75
N THR A 371 -18.41 -25.06 16.88
CA THR A 371 -19.80 -24.61 16.90
C THR A 371 -20.40 -24.38 15.51
N ALA A 372 -19.60 -24.25 14.44
CA ALA A 372 -20.12 -24.03 13.09
C ALA A 372 -20.37 -25.38 12.37
N GLU A 373 -21.50 -26.03 12.67
CA GLU A 373 -21.94 -27.35 12.16
C GLU A 373 -21.92 -27.54 10.62
N CYS A 374 -21.56 -26.53 9.83
CA CYS A 374 -21.50 -26.58 8.36
C CYS A 374 -20.22 -25.97 7.75
N SER A 375 -19.14 -25.73 8.50
CA SER A 375 -17.90 -25.09 7.97
C SER A 375 -17.27 -25.82 6.77
N TRP A 376 -17.58 -27.10 6.55
CA TRP A 376 -17.09 -27.88 5.42
C TRP A 376 -17.75 -27.51 4.08
N MET A 377 -18.96 -26.94 4.08
CA MET A 377 -19.65 -26.50 2.86
C MET A 377 -19.04 -25.24 2.24
N ASP A 378 -18.43 -24.39 3.07
CA ASP A 378 -17.74 -23.17 2.66
C ASP A 378 -16.25 -23.40 2.33
N TRP A 379 -15.81 -24.66 2.37
CA TRP A 379 -14.43 -25.00 2.07
C TRP A 379 -14.16 -24.84 0.56
N LEU A 380 -13.14 -24.03 0.26
CA LEU A 380 -12.61 -23.83 -1.09
C LEU A 380 -11.15 -24.30 -1.12
N PRO A 381 -10.66 -24.89 -2.22
CA PRO A 381 -9.25 -25.21 -2.35
C PRO A 381 -8.40 -23.93 -2.34
N ASP A 382 -7.15 -24.06 -1.90
CA ASP A 382 -6.20 -22.96 -1.98
C ASP A 382 -5.90 -22.57 -3.44
N PRO A 383 -5.63 -21.28 -3.70
CA PRO A 383 -5.30 -20.83 -5.04
C PRO A 383 -3.88 -21.31 -5.43
N PRO A 384 -3.54 -21.32 -6.73
CA PRO A 384 -2.30 -21.93 -7.23
C PRO A 384 -1.01 -21.22 -6.76
N ASP A 385 -1.13 -19.98 -6.29
CA ASP A 385 -0.07 -19.14 -5.71
C ASP A 385 0.19 -19.44 -4.22
N ALA A 386 -0.63 -20.27 -3.57
CA ALA A 386 -0.44 -20.62 -2.16
C ALA A 386 0.73 -21.59 -1.96
N ASN A 387 1.54 -21.36 -0.92
CA ASN A 387 2.62 -22.26 -0.55
C ASN A 387 2.05 -23.50 0.18
N PRO A 388 2.30 -24.73 -0.31
CA PRO A 388 1.79 -25.96 0.31
C PRO A 388 2.26 -26.19 1.75
N CYS A 389 3.39 -25.60 2.16
CA CYS A 389 3.92 -25.75 3.51
C CYS A 389 3.27 -24.80 4.53
N GLN A 390 2.37 -23.91 4.09
CA GLN A 390 1.76 -22.90 4.94
C GLN A 390 0.29 -23.21 5.23
N SER A 391 -0.05 -23.22 6.51
CA SER A 391 -1.42 -23.41 7.00
C SER A 391 -2.37 -22.33 6.43
N ARG A 392 -3.49 -22.76 5.86
CA ARG A 392 -4.57 -21.86 5.44
C ARG A 392 -5.27 -21.27 6.66
N ARG A 393 -5.44 -22.06 7.72
CA ARG A 393 -6.05 -21.61 8.97
C ARG A 393 -5.22 -20.52 9.65
N TYR A 394 -3.89 -20.66 9.66
CA TYR A 394 -3.00 -19.61 10.13
C TYR A 394 -3.23 -18.29 9.39
N ARG A 395 -3.26 -18.34 8.04
CA ARG A 395 -3.52 -17.17 7.19
C ARG A 395 -4.85 -16.49 7.48
N GLN A 396 -5.92 -17.27 7.65
CA GLN A 396 -7.28 -16.74 7.85
C GLN A 396 -7.50 -16.21 9.27
N ASN A 397 -6.82 -16.80 10.26
CA ASN A 397 -6.89 -16.39 11.67
C ASN A 397 -5.85 -15.33 12.04
N ALA A 398 -4.95 -14.96 11.11
CA ALA A 398 -3.95 -13.94 11.27
C ALA A 398 -4.61 -12.57 11.45
N ASP A 399 -4.64 -12.08 12.69
CA ASP A 399 -5.04 -10.72 13.05
C ASP A 399 -3.86 -9.75 13.08
N VAL A 400 -4.08 -8.43 13.11
CA VAL A 400 -2.98 -7.44 13.26
C VAL A 400 -2.14 -7.77 14.49
N PHE A 401 -2.79 -8.08 15.62
CA PHE A 401 -2.10 -8.51 16.83
C PHE A 401 -1.29 -9.80 16.61
N ASN A 402 -1.89 -10.89 16.12
CA ASN A 402 -1.18 -12.16 15.90
C ASN A 402 -0.01 -12.00 14.93
N MET A 403 -0.17 -11.15 13.91
CA MET A 403 0.85 -10.85 12.91
C MET A 403 1.97 -9.98 13.46
N LEU A 404 1.70 -9.11 14.44
CA LEU A 404 2.71 -8.35 15.17
C LEU A 404 3.45 -9.24 16.16
N VAL A 405 2.74 -10.15 16.84
CA VAL A 405 3.35 -11.06 17.80
C VAL A 405 4.19 -12.15 17.09
N SER A 406 3.83 -12.56 15.87
CA SER A 406 4.68 -13.47 15.07
C SER A 406 6.02 -12.85 14.63
N VAL A 407 6.19 -11.53 14.76
CA VAL A 407 7.50 -10.88 14.58
C VAL A 407 8.49 -11.34 15.66
N TYR A 408 8.03 -11.75 16.85
CA TYR A 408 8.92 -12.12 17.96
C TYR A 408 9.46 -13.56 17.89
N GLY A 409 8.85 -14.43 17.08
CA GLY A 409 9.08 -15.87 17.15
C GLY A 409 8.44 -16.47 18.41
N SER A 410 8.99 -16.19 19.60
CA SER A 410 8.48 -16.75 20.86
C SER A 410 7.68 -15.79 21.73
N LYS A 411 6.70 -16.33 22.47
CA LYS A 411 5.91 -15.60 23.47
C LYS A 411 6.76 -15.07 24.64
N GLU A 412 7.81 -15.80 25.01
CA GLU A 412 8.65 -15.48 26.17
C GLU A 412 9.39 -14.14 26.03
N ILE A 413 9.86 -13.83 24.82
CA ILE A 413 10.55 -12.56 24.52
C ILE A 413 9.58 -11.39 24.72
N PHE A 414 8.34 -11.52 24.26
CA PHE A 414 7.30 -10.51 24.46
C PHE A 414 7.01 -10.28 25.94
N VAL A 415 6.78 -11.36 26.70
CA VAL A 415 6.46 -11.26 28.14
C VAL A 415 7.61 -10.60 28.91
N LYS A 416 8.86 -10.96 28.61
CA LYS A 416 10.04 -10.39 29.26
C LYS A 416 10.15 -8.88 28.99
N GLU A 417 10.07 -8.48 27.72
CA GLU A 417 10.17 -7.07 27.33
C GLU A 417 8.98 -6.24 27.80
N TYR A 418 7.77 -6.82 27.79
CA TYR A 418 6.58 -6.16 28.33
C TYR A 418 6.72 -5.91 29.83
N ARG A 419 7.23 -6.88 30.58
CA ARG A 419 7.52 -6.73 32.01
C ARG A 419 8.54 -5.62 32.27
N GLU A 420 9.62 -5.55 31.49
CA GLU A 420 10.64 -4.51 31.63
C GLU A 420 10.07 -3.11 31.31
N LEU A 421 9.31 -2.99 30.23
CA LEU A 421 8.66 -1.75 29.83
C LEU A 421 7.57 -1.31 30.82
N LEU A 422 6.77 -2.24 31.35
CA LEU A 422 5.78 -1.95 32.39
C LEU A 422 6.49 -1.46 33.67
N ALA A 423 7.57 -2.12 34.09
CA ALA A 423 8.33 -1.70 35.27
C ALA A 423 8.88 -0.28 35.11
N GLU A 424 9.45 0.04 33.95
CA GLU A 424 9.92 1.39 33.65
C GLU A 424 8.80 2.43 33.66
N ARG A 425 7.63 2.10 33.09
CA ARG A 425 6.49 3.02 33.08
C ARG A 425 5.95 3.28 34.49
N LEU A 426 5.78 2.24 35.29
CA LEU A 426 5.29 2.35 36.66
C LEU A 426 6.28 3.07 37.59
N THR A 427 7.59 2.92 37.35
CA THR A 427 8.63 3.59 38.16
C THR A 427 8.92 5.03 37.75
N LYS A 428 8.87 5.36 36.45
CA LYS A 428 9.24 6.69 35.93
C LYS A 428 8.07 7.64 35.75
N SER A 429 6.87 7.15 35.45
CA SER A 429 5.74 8.04 35.16
C SER A 429 5.18 8.65 36.44
N TRP A 430 5.04 9.96 36.48
CA TRP A 430 4.28 10.67 37.53
C TRP A 430 2.78 10.69 37.24
N ASN A 431 2.38 10.27 36.04
CA ASN A 431 1.08 10.64 35.48
C ASN A 431 0.47 9.60 34.53
N ARG A 432 0.92 8.33 34.53
CA ARG A 432 0.15 7.27 33.85
C ARG A 432 -0.75 6.58 34.85
N ASP A 433 -2.04 6.62 34.54
CA ASP A 433 -3.09 5.96 35.31
C ASP A 433 -2.84 4.44 35.34
N PRO A 434 -2.61 3.82 36.51
CA PRO A 434 -2.52 2.37 36.65
C PRO A 434 -3.74 1.63 36.06
N GLN A 435 -4.89 2.30 35.95
CA GLN A 435 -6.10 1.75 35.32
C GLN A 435 -5.93 1.54 33.82
N PHE A 436 -5.16 2.40 33.14
CA PHE A 436 -4.88 2.25 31.71
C PHE A 436 -4.09 0.98 31.43
N GLU A 437 -2.97 0.78 32.15
CA GLU A 437 -2.13 -0.41 32.01
C GLU A 437 -2.89 -1.68 32.45
N GLN A 438 -3.82 -1.58 33.41
CA GLN A 438 -4.71 -2.68 33.78
C GLN A 438 -5.63 -3.12 32.64
N ARG A 439 -6.28 -2.19 31.94
CA ARG A 439 -7.16 -2.50 30.80
C ARG A 439 -6.41 -3.26 29.71
N TYR A 440 -5.20 -2.83 29.35
CA TYR A 440 -4.40 -3.52 28.33
C TYR A 440 -3.91 -4.87 28.79
N LEU A 441 -3.56 -5.03 30.05
CA LEU A 441 -3.21 -6.33 30.61
C LEU A 441 -4.38 -7.32 30.49
N GLU A 442 -5.60 -6.89 30.82
CA GLU A 442 -6.81 -7.70 30.69
C GLU A 442 -7.08 -8.13 29.23
N LEU A 443 -6.84 -7.23 28.26
CA LEU A 443 -6.94 -7.56 26.84
C LEU A 443 -5.88 -8.57 26.39
N LEU A 444 -4.63 -8.42 26.86
CA LEU A 444 -3.56 -9.37 26.54
C LEU A 444 -3.88 -10.76 27.11
N LYS A 445 -4.43 -10.86 28.32
CA LYS A 445 -4.84 -12.14 28.92
C LYS A 445 -5.83 -12.95 28.09
N LEU A 446 -6.58 -12.33 27.18
CA LEU A 446 -7.47 -13.05 26.26
C LEU A 446 -6.73 -13.90 25.22
N ARG A 447 -5.44 -13.63 24.99
CA ARG A 447 -4.63 -14.26 23.93
C ARG A 447 -3.48 -15.11 24.47
N PHE A 448 -3.03 -14.84 25.69
CA PHE A 448 -2.00 -15.62 26.39
C PHE A 448 -2.63 -16.72 27.24
N SER A 449 -1.86 -17.75 27.53
CA SER A 449 -2.27 -18.81 28.45
C SER A 449 -2.24 -18.33 29.91
N GLU A 450 -2.98 -19.03 30.76
CA GLU A 450 -3.09 -18.68 32.17
C GLU A 450 -1.72 -18.74 32.86
N GLY A 451 -1.34 -17.66 33.55
CA GLY A 451 -0.10 -17.57 34.31
C GLY A 451 1.08 -16.91 33.59
N GLU A 452 1.10 -16.82 32.25
CA GLU A 452 2.23 -16.20 31.50
C GLU A 452 2.44 -14.72 31.88
N LEU A 453 1.34 -13.98 32.12
CA LEU A 453 1.36 -12.56 32.48
C LEU A 453 1.23 -12.30 33.98
N GLN A 454 1.32 -13.34 34.82
CA GLN A 454 1.12 -13.23 36.27
C GLN A 454 2.06 -12.22 36.93
N GLN A 455 3.31 -12.12 36.47
CA GLN A 455 4.27 -11.16 37.03
C GLN A 455 3.81 -9.72 36.81
N CYS A 456 3.27 -9.41 35.62
CA CYS A 456 2.73 -8.08 35.31
C CYS A 456 1.46 -7.76 36.14
N GLU A 457 0.62 -8.76 36.43
CA GLU A 457 -0.55 -8.60 37.30
C GLU A 457 -0.14 -8.23 38.73
N VAL A 458 0.87 -8.90 39.26
CA VAL A 458 1.40 -8.60 40.59
C VAL A 458 1.99 -7.20 40.62
N MET A 459 2.71 -6.77 39.59
CA MET A 459 3.26 -5.40 39.52
C MET A 459 2.17 -4.32 39.58
N LEU A 460 1.05 -4.49 38.88
CA LEU A 460 -0.09 -3.55 38.96
C LEU A 460 -0.80 -3.61 40.32
N LYS A 461 -0.90 -4.81 40.91
CA LYS A 461 -1.42 -4.96 42.26
C LYS A 461 -0.55 -4.22 43.29
N ASP A 462 0.77 -4.36 43.18
CA ASP A 462 1.73 -3.67 44.04
C ASP A 462 1.54 -2.14 44.00
N MET A 463 1.26 -1.55 42.83
CA MET A 463 0.98 -0.11 42.72
C MET A 463 -0.33 0.30 43.41
N ARG A 464 -1.41 -0.48 43.26
CA ARG A 464 -2.68 -0.20 43.96
C ARG A 464 -2.55 -0.36 45.48
N ASP A 465 -1.84 -1.40 45.91
CA ASP A 465 -1.57 -1.65 47.32
C ASP A 465 -0.68 -0.53 47.90
N SER A 466 0.28 -0.02 47.13
CA SER A 466 1.12 1.13 47.50
C SER A 466 0.29 2.40 47.72
N GLU A 467 -0.58 2.77 46.78
CA GLU A 467 -1.47 3.93 46.93
C GLU A 467 -2.38 3.83 48.15
N HIS A 468 -2.84 2.62 48.48
CA HIS A 468 -3.66 2.39 49.67
C HIS A 468 -2.85 2.62 50.95
N ILE A 469 -1.61 2.13 50.99
CA ILE A 469 -0.71 2.30 52.13
C ILE A 469 -0.29 3.77 52.28
N ASP A 470 0.02 4.47 51.19
CA ASP A 470 0.38 5.89 51.22
C ASP A 470 -0.68 6.70 51.96
N ARG A 471 -1.97 6.50 51.63
CA ARG A 471 -3.11 7.17 52.30
C ARG A 471 -3.23 6.85 53.80
N LEU A 472 -2.69 5.72 54.26
CA LEU A 472 -2.71 5.34 55.67
C LEU A 472 -1.55 5.98 56.45
N VAL A 473 -0.39 6.15 55.80
CA VAL A 473 0.84 6.67 56.43
C VAL A 473 0.93 8.21 56.40
N ASP A 474 0.25 8.86 55.44
CA ASP A 474 0.38 10.29 55.10
C ASP A 474 0.30 11.28 56.29
N ASN A 475 -0.49 10.97 57.32
CA ASN A 475 -0.79 11.91 58.41
C ASN A 475 0.38 12.20 59.39
N LEU A 476 1.53 11.54 59.25
CA LEU A 476 2.64 11.62 60.22
C LEU A 476 3.98 12.05 59.59
N LEU A 477 3.99 12.46 58.33
CA LEU A 477 5.23 12.69 57.59
C LEU A 477 5.67 14.17 57.57
N PRO A 478 6.98 14.45 57.50
CA PRO A 478 7.52 15.82 57.49
C PRO A 478 7.33 16.53 56.14
N PHE A 479 7.12 15.76 55.07
CA PHE A 479 6.82 16.20 53.71
C PHE A 479 6.00 15.10 53.00
N PRO A 480 5.25 15.41 51.93
CA PRO A 480 4.47 14.40 51.21
C PRO A 480 5.39 13.36 50.57
N ILE A 481 5.14 12.08 50.86
CA ILE A 481 5.89 10.95 50.29
C ILE A 481 4.90 10.00 49.64
N ASN A 482 5.08 9.78 48.34
CA ASN A 482 4.34 8.78 47.58
C ASN A 482 5.28 7.59 47.33
N ALA A 483 5.20 6.57 48.18
CA ALA A 483 6.12 5.43 48.10
C ALA A 483 5.56 4.34 47.21
N ARG A 484 6.32 3.96 46.18
CA ARG A 484 6.00 2.80 45.33
C ARG A 484 6.61 1.54 45.92
N ILE A 485 5.81 0.80 46.67
CA ILE A 485 6.19 -0.44 47.36
C ILE A 485 6.04 -1.60 46.38
N ILE A 486 7.17 -2.20 46.02
CA ILE A 486 7.23 -3.25 45.00
C ILE A 486 7.71 -4.59 45.57
N SER A 487 7.25 -5.69 44.96
CA SER A 487 7.70 -7.04 45.31
C SER A 487 8.99 -7.44 44.55
N SER A 488 10.07 -7.71 45.28
CA SER A 488 11.40 -7.97 44.67
C SER A 488 11.45 -9.19 43.72
N PHE A 489 10.56 -10.17 43.91
CA PHE A 489 10.55 -11.40 43.12
C PHE A 489 9.85 -11.26 41.77
N PHE A 490 8.81 -10.41 41.68
CA PHE A 490 7.98 -10.30 40.47
C PHE A 490 8.42 -9.15 39.55
N TRP A 491 9.17 -8.20 40.09
CA TRP A 491 9.71 -7.08 39.33
C TRP A 491 11.03 -7.47 38.65
N PRO A 492 11.34 -6.91 37.46
CA PRO A 492 12.65 -7.06 36.87
C PRO A 492 13.72 -6.40 37.76
N LYS A 493 14.99 -6.79 37.57
CA LYS A 493 16.08 -6.20 38.35
C LYS A 493 16.21 -4.71 38.02
N ILE A 494 15.84 -3.86 38.96
CA ILE A 494 16.02 -2.42 38.87
C ILE A 494 17.43 -2.08 39.35
N GLU A 495 18.20 -1.37 38.53
CA GLU A 495 19.51 -0.87 38.92
C GLU A 495 19.37 0.24 39.96
N ASN A 496 19.93 0.02 41.16
CA ASN A 496 19.99 1.00 42.22
C ASN A 496 21.45 1.41 42.44
N GLU A 497 21.78 2.67 42.15
CA GLU A 497 23.09 3.23 42.48
C GLU A 497 23.15 3.54 43.97
N GLU A 498 24.17 3.04 44.68
CA GLU A 498 24.36 3.39 46.08
C GLU A 498 25.01 4.78 46.19
N PHE A 499 24.38 5.68 46.94
CA PHE A 499 24.94 6.97 47.29
C PHE A 499 24.39 7.44 48.65
N ALA A 500 25.10 8.38 49.28
CA ALA A 500 24.67 8.99 50.53
C ALA A 500 23.56 10.02 50.27
N MET A 501 22.37 9.73 50.77
CA MET A 501 21.21 10.63 50.68
C MET A 501 21.27 11.72 51.78
N PRO A 502 20.72 12.92 51.54
CA PRO A 502 20.62 13.96 52.57
C PRO A 502 19.87 13.48 53.81
N GLN A 503 20.38 13.82 55.00
CA GLN A 503 19.82 13.35 56.28
C GLN A 503 18.34 13.69 56.45
N ALA A 504 17.90 14.89 56.03
CA ALA A 504 16.50 15.29 56.12
C ALA A 504 15.55 14.36 55.32
N LEU A 505 16.00 13.90 54.14
CA LEU A 505 15.23 12.94 53.35
C LEU A 505 15.24 11.55 53.98
N MET A 506 16.39 11.12 54.52
CA MET A 506 16.48 9.83 55.23
C MET A 506 15.52 9.78 56.43
N THR A 507 15.44 10.84 57.24
CA THR A 507 14.51 10.88 58.38
C THR A 507 13.06 10.74 57.93
N GLY A 508 12.66 11.41 56.85
CA GLY A 508 11.31 11.25 56.29
C GLY A 508 11.03 9.83 55.79
N LEU A 509 12.00 9.20 55.12
CA LEU A 509 11.89 7.81 54.65
C LEU A 509 11.84 6.80 55.81
N ASP A 510 12.58 7.03 56.89
CA ASP A 510 12.56 6.18 58.08
C ASP A 510 11.23 6.29 58.83
N GLU A 511 10.65 7.50 58.92
CA GLU A 511 9.33 7.72 59.50
C GLU A 511 8.22 7.04 58.68
N TYR A 512 8.30 7.14 57.34
CA TYR A 512 7.42 6.38 56.45
C TYR A 512 7.56 4.87 56.68
N ALA A 513 8.79 4.36 56.77
CA ALA A 513 9.04 2.93 57.00
C ALA A 513 8.46 2.44 58.33
N ARG A 514 8.56 3.24 59.40
CA ARG A 514 7.92 2.94 60.69
C ARG A 514 6.39 2.94 60.61
N GLY A 515 5.82 3.88 59.86
CA GLY A 515 4.39 3.89 59.56
C GLY A 515 3.95 2.62 58.83
N PHE A 516 4.70 2.22 57.81
CA PHE A 516 4.46 0.97 57.07
C PHE A 516 4.53 -0.27 57.97
N GLU A 517 5.58 -0.41 58.79
CA GLU A 517 5.75 -1.53 59.71
C GLU A 517 4.60 -1.63 60.72
N THR A 518 4.01 -0.50 61.13
CA THR A 518 2.84 -0.48 62.01
C THR A 518 1.62 -1.12 61.35
N HIS A 519 1.42 -0.90 60.05
CA HIS A 519 0.32 -1.47 59.27
C HIS A 519 0.61 -2.89 58.74
N LYS A 520 1.88 -3.23 58.51
CA LYS A 520 2.34 -4.51 57.94
C LYS A 520 3.48 -5.11 58.77
N GLY A 521 3.21 -5.43 60.04
CA GLY A 521 4.21 -5.83 61.04
C GLY A 521 5.07 -7.08 60.77
N SER A 522 4.79 -7.85 59.71
CA SER A 522 5.64 -8.98 59.28
C SER A 522 6.59 -8.64 58.13
N ARG A 523 6.66 -7.38 57.70
CA ARG A 523 7.44 -6.92 56.54
C ARG A 523 8.27 -5.70 56.89
N LYS A 524 9.45 -5.57 56.29
CA LYS A 524 10.32 -4.39 56.37
C LYS A 524 10.50 -3.79 54.98
N LEU A 525 10.68 -2.48 54.91
CA LEU A 525 10.98 -1.78 53.66
C LEU A 525 12.49 -1.68 53.45
N GLU A 526 12.90 -1.89 52.20
CA GLU A 526 14.24 -1.62 51.72
C GLU A 526 14.14 -0.58 50.59
N TRP A 527 14.76 0.58 50.79
CA TRP A 527 14.63 1.71 49.88
C TRP A 527 15.59 1.61 48.70
N MET A 528 15.05 1.76 47.48
CA MET A 528 15.84 1.95 46.26
C MET A 528 16.15 3.44 46.06
N SER A 529 17.11 3.96 46.83
CA SER A 529 17.42 5.40 46.96
C SER A 529 17.75 6.14 45.66
N ALA A 530 18.25 5.48 44.62
CA ALA A 530 18.54 6.12 43.32
C ALA A 530 17.34 6.22 42.39
N VAL A 531 16.30 5.43 42.65
CA VAL A 531 15.16 5.28 41.75
C VAL A 531 13.98 6.04 42.32
N GLY A 532 13.58 7.09 41.61
CA GLY A 532 12.49 7.95 42.02
C GLY A 532 12.68 9.35 41.46
N SER A 533 11.85 10.27 41.91
CA SER A 533 11.98 11.67 41.58
C SER A 533 11.41 12.51 42.72
N ILE A 534 12.06 13.64 42.96
CA ILE A 534 11.83 14.54 44.07
C ILE A 534 11.47 15.91 43.47
N GLU A 535 10.36 16.47 43.90
CA GLU A 535 10.02 17.87 43.63
C GLU A 535 10.70 18.75 44.68
N LEU A 536 11.60 19.61 44.24
CA LEU A 536 12.34 20.54 45.09
C LEU A 536 11.87 21.97 44.80
N GLU A 537 11.65 22.75 45.85
CA GLU A 537 11.59 24.21 45.74
C GLU A 537 12.99 24.76 46.00
N VAL A 538 13.59 25.36 44.96
CA VAL A 538 14.92 25.97 45.01
C VAL A 538 14.75 27.48 45.05
N GLU A 539 15.26 28.12 46.09
CA GLU A 539 15.25 29.57 46.26
C GLU A 539 16.68 30.13 46.11
N LEU A 540 16.88 30.98 45.08
CA LEU A 540 18.15 31.64 44.78
C LEU A 540 17.88 33.14 44.62
N ASP A 541 18.53 33.99 45.42
CA ASP A 541 18.42 35.46 45.33
C ASP A 541 16.96 35.98 45.25
N ASN A 542 16.05 35.43 46.07
CA ASN A 542 14.59 35.70 46.09
C ASN A 542 13.81 35.21 44.85
N VAL A 543 14.41 34.40 43.98
CA VAL A 543 13.73 33.70 42.89
C VAL A 543 13.47 32.26 43.31
N LYS A 544 12.19 31.88 43.33
CA LYS A 544 11.74 30.52 43.65
C LYS A 544 11.47 29.74 42.37
N ALA A 545 12.04 28.54 42.27
CA ALA A 545 11.79 27.62 41.17
C ALA A 545 11.45 26.23 41.71
N VAL A 546 10.37 25.64 41.22
CA VAL A 546 10.02 24.24 41.52
C VAL A 546 10.63 23.36 40.44
N VAL A 547 11.47 22.41 40.83
CA VAL A 547 12.20 21.54 39.91
C VAL A 547 12.02 20.08 40.31
N ALA A 548 11.62 19.27 39.33
CA ALA A 548 11.51 17.83 39.42
C ALA A 548 12.85 17.18 39.07
N VAL A 549 13.50 16.51 40.02
CA VAL A 549 14.82 15.91 39.82
C VAL A 549 14.95 14.53 40.44
N SER A 550 15.85 13.69 39.92
CA SER A 550 16.13 12.41 40.57
C SER A 550 16.78 12.60 41.96
N PRO A 551 16.63 11.64 42.88
CA PRO A 551 17.22 11.72 44.23
C PRO A 551 18.72 12.02 44.23
N ALA A 552 19.46 11.48 43.26
CA ALA A 552 20.88 11.71 43.15
C ALA A 552 21.23 13.16 42.71
N HIS A 553 20.38 13.80 41.90
CA HIS A 553 20.55 15.23 41.56
C HIS A 553 20.21 16.12 42.77
N ALA A 554 19.17 15.77 43.52
CA ALA A 554 18.82 16.43 44.77
C ALA A 554 19.95 16.35 45.81
N ALA A 555 20.58 15.18 45.94
CA ALA A 555 21.70 14.98 46.86
C ALA A 555 22.90 15.87 46.51
N VAL A 556 23.25 15.97 45.23
CA VAL A 556 24.32 16.89 44.76
C VAL A 556 23.99 18.34 45.11
N LEU A 557 22.75 18.79 44.86
CA LEU A 557 22.35 20.16 45.16
C LEU A 557 22.36 20.44 46.68
N SER A 558 21.97 19.46 47.50
CA SER A 558 21.97 19.61 48.95
C SER A 558 23.36 19.88 49.55
N LEU A 559 24.45 19.50 48.89
CA LEU A 559 25.80 19.82 49.37
C LEU A 559 26.06 21.32 49.39
N PHE A 560 25.47 22.06 48.47
CA PHE A 560 25.63 23.51 48.37
C PHE A 560 24.97 24.27 49.52
N THR A 561 24.06 23.64 50.28
CA THR A 561 23.50 24.23 51.51
C THR A 561 24.48 24.14 52.68
N LYS A 562 25.42 23.19 52.67
CA LYS A 562 26.47 23.07 53.68
C LYS A 562 27.66 24.00 53.43
N LYS A 563 28.03 24.17 52.15
CA LYS A 563 29.20 24.95 51.71
C LYS A 563 28.98 25.46 50.29
N GLU A 564 29.33 26.72 50.02
CA GLU A 564 29.07 27.37 48.71
C GLU A 564 29.96 26.83 47.57
N THR A 565 31.18 26.38 47.88
CA THR A 565 32.17 25.95 46.88
C THR A 565 32.67 24.54 47.17
N TRP A 566 32.72 23.71 46.14
CA TRP A 566 33.07 22.29 46.27
C TRP A 566 33.94 21.86 45.10
N THR A 567 34.92 20.99 45.36
CA THR A 567 35.63 20.28 44.30
C THR A 567 34.91 18.97 43.95
N VAL A 568 35.05 18.49 42.71
CA VAL A 568 34.43 17.22 42.28
C VAL A 568 34.89 16.05 43.14
N ASP A 569 36.14 16.10 43.61
CA ASP A 569 36.73 15.05 44.45
C ASP A 569 36.14 15.06 45.87
N GLU A 570 35.92 16.25 46.45
CA GLU A 570 35.22 16.39 47.74
C GLU A 570 33.77 15.90 47.66
N MET A 571 33.04 16.28 46.60
CA MET A 571 31.66 15.82 46.41
C MET A 571 31.55 14.30 46.25
N ALA A 572 32.46 13.71 45.47
CA ALA A 572 32.50 12.26 45.26
C ALA A 572 32.75 11.50 46.58
N ALA A 573 33.63 12.02 47.44
CA ALA A 573 33.89 11.45 48.75
C ALA A 573 32.68 11.58 49.70
N GLU A 574 32.04 12.75 49.74
CA GLU A 574 30.91 13.01 50.64
C GLU A 574 29.66 12.22 50.24
N LEU A 575 29.34 12.18 48.94
CA LEU A 575 28.18 11.44 48.42
C LEU A 575 28.44 9.94 48.27
N LYS A 576 29.69 9.49 48.42
CA LYS A 576 30.14 8.12 48.12
C LYS A 576 29.78 7.69 46.69
N MET A 577 29.92 8.61 45.73
CA MET A 577 29.58 8.42 44.33
C MET A 577 30.82 8.45 43.44
N ASP A 578 30.77 7.75 42.31
CA ASP A 578 31.84 7.84 41.31
C ASP A 578 31.95 9.25 40.73
N LYS A 579 33.19 9.72 40.52
CA LYS A 579 33.47 11.07 39.97
C LYS A 579 32.76 11.34 38.64
N ARG A 580 32.64 10.31 37.78
CA ARG A 580 31.91 10.40 36.49
C ARG A 580 30.43 10.69 36.70
N ASN A 581 29.83 10.03 37.69
CA ASN A 581 28.42 10.13 38.04
C ASN A 581 28.10 11.49 38.66
N VAL A 582 28.97 12.00 39.54
CA VAL A 582 28.89 13.38 40.07
C VAL A 582 28.99 14.40 38.94
N LYS A 583 29.97 14.26 38.04
CA LYS A 583 30.17 15.19 36.92
C LYS A 583 28.93 15.26 36.01
N LYS A 584 28.36 14.12 35.63
CA LYS A 584 27.14 14.06 34.79
C LYS A 584 25.96 14.82 35.43
N ARG A 585 25.81 14.75 36.76
CA ARG A 585 24.75 15.44 37.51
C ARG A 585 25.02 16.94 37.63
N LEU A 586 26.28 17.33 37.81
CA LEU A 586 26.71 18.73 37.79
C LEU A 586 26.53 19.36 36.42
N GLU A 587 26.80 18.64 35.33
CA GLU A 587 26.56 19.12 33.96
C GLU A 587 25.09 19.46 33.74
N TRP A 588 24.16 18.66 34.29
CA TRP A 588 22.74 18.97 34.24
C TRP A 588 22.41 20.26 35.02
N TRP A 589 22.88 20.39 36.26
CA TRP A 589 22.66 21.60 37.07
C TRP A 589 23.34 22.85 36.50
N GLN A 590 24.47 22.68 35.80
CA GLN A 590 25.16 23.73 35.08
C GLN A 590 24.35 24.21 33.87
N ASN A 591 23.79 23.27 33.10
CA ASN A 591 22.90 23.60 31.99
C ASN A 591 21.60 24.26 32.48
N SER A 592 21.12 23.89 33.67
CA SER A 592 19.98 24.55 34.34
C SER A 592 20.32 25.93 34.92
N GLY A 593 21.59 26.34 34.91
CA GLY A 593 22.05 27.65 35.40
C GLY A 593 22.12 27.79 36.93
N VAL A 594 21.94 26.71 37.69
CA VAL A 594 21.95 26.71 39.17
C VAL A 594 23.37 26.67 39.72
N VAL A 595 24.29 25.99 39.01
CA VAL A 595 25.70 25.83 39.43
C VAL A 595 26.62 26.35 38.33
N TYR A 596 27.67 27.08 38.69
CA TYR A 596 28.71 27.50 37.76
C TYR A 596 30.06 26.84 38.08
N ALA A 597 30.82 26.48 37.05
CA ALA A 597 32.17 25.95 37.22
C ALA A 597 33.17 27.11 37.34
N SER A 598 33.84 27.21 38.49
CA SER A 598 34.96 28.14 38.67
C SER A 598 36.27 27.43 38.33
N ALA A 599 37.03 27.95 37.35
CA ALA A 599 38.35 27.44 37.03
C ALA A 599 39.34 27.90 38.11
N VAL A 600 39.95 26.96 38.84
CA VAL A 600 41.08 27.26 39.71
C VAL A 600 42.23 27.75 38.81
N MET A 601 42.53 29.05 38.85
CA MET A 601 43.78 29.58 38.32
C MET A 601 44.92 28.86 39.06
N ARG A 602 45.55 27.88 38.41
CA ARG A 602 46.88 27.43 38.81
C ARG A 602 47.82 28.61 38.59
N CYS A 603 48.07 29.39 39.64
CA CYS A 603 49.25 30.26 39.69
C CYS A 603 50.46 29.35 39.44
N GLN A 604 51.01 29.40 38.22
CA GLN A 604 52.34 28.88 37.95
C GLN A 604 53.30 29.70 38.80
N ALA A 605 53.78 29.12 39.90
CA ALA A 605 54.97 29.60 40.57
C ALA A 605 56.14 29.41 39.59
N SER A 606 56.51 30.50 38.92
CA SER A 606 57.75 30.64 38.18
C SER A 606 58.93 30.52 39.17
N TYR A 607 59.71 29.46 39.01
CA TYR A 607 61.10 29.38 39.47
C TYR A 607 62.03 29.80 38.32
#